data_AF-F8CK08-F1
#
_entry.id   AF-F8CK08-F1
#
_cell.length_a   1.000
_cell.length_b   1.000
_cell.length_c   1.000
_cell.angle_alpha   90.00
_cell.angle_beta   90.00
_cell.angle_gamma   90.00
#
_symmetry.space_group_name_H-M   'P 1'
#
loop_
_entity.id
_entity.type
_entity.pdbx_description
1 polymer ?
#
loop_
_entity_poly.entity_id
_entity_poly.type
_entity_poly.pdbx_seq_one_letter_code
_entity_poly.pdbx_strand_id
1 'polypeptide(L)'
;MKKKLLAAFLLSTALVSAGCGDDHPEEEGVDAEACEHLQEGPASAVTATLGTDAAPAILADHRRYDVTLADGPDGKQGAVSFAVSEAADYVIYTNADVDLSITTASGVAVEIEESSSSSEGCADIKGRHVVPLTVGTHYLTFGPTSAATVGVLIEESHDEHHGHEH
;
A
#
# COMPACT_ATOMS: atom_id res chain seq x y z
N MET A 1 -50.93 -4.18 63.91
CA MET A 1 -51.84 -5.10 63.19
C MET A 1 -51.38 -5.21 61.75
N LYS A 2 -51.11 -6.42 61.26
CA LYS A 2 -50.73 -6.72 59.87
C LYS A 2 -51.99 -6.89 58.99
N LYS A 3 -51.92 -6.47 57.72
CA LYS A 3 -52.70 -6.84 56.50
C LYS A 3 -52.85 -5.56 55.63
N LYS A 4 -52.73 -5.51 54.31
CA LYS A 4 -52.52 -6.49 53.22
C LYS A 4 -52.03 -5.71 51.99
N LEU A 5 -51.44 -6.44 51.04
CA LEU A 5 -50.90 -5.99 49.76
C LEU A 5 -51.86 -5.12 48.92
N LEU A 6 -51.28 -4.15 48.20
CA LEU A 6 -51.64 -3.88 46.82
C LEU A 6 -50.35 -3.69 46.01
N ALA A 7 -50.18 -4.55 45.02
CA ALA A 7 -49.18 -4.44 43.98
C ALA A 7 -49.61 -3.32 43.00
N ALA A 8 -48.67 -2.46 42.65
CA ALA A 8 -48.78 -1.60 41.47
C ALA A 8 -47.40 -1.60 40.79
N PHE A 9 -47.30 -2.46 39.77
CA PHE A 9 -46.23 -2.46 38.79
C PHE A 9 -46.43 -1.23 37.91
N LEU A 10 -45.50 -0.27 37.95
CA LEU A 10 -45.36 0.74 36.91
C LEU A 10 -43.96 0.60 36.31
N LEU A 11 -43.89 -0.28 35.31
CA LEU A 11 -42.86 -0.31 34.29
C LEU A 11 -43.07 0.94 33.41
N SER A 12 -42.08 1.83 33.34
CA SER A 12 -41.90 2.74 32.20
C SER A 12 -40.43 3.16 32.14
N THR A 13 -39.67 2.28 31.49
CA THR A 13 -38.66 2.58 30.47
C THR A 13 -37.82 3.85 30.65
N ALA A 14 -36.63 3.68 31.22
CA ALA A 14 -35.49 4.52 30.88
C ALA A 14 -35.15 4.27 29.40
N LEU A 15 -35.45 5.23 28.52
CA LEU A 15 -34.72 5.33 27.26
C LEU A 15 -33.40 6.02 27.57
N VAL A 16 -32.41 5.20 27.89
CA VAL A 16 -31.02 5.53 27.65
C VAL A 16 -30.90 5.66 26.13
N SER A 17 -30.80 6.88 25.62
CA SER A 17 -30.32 7.11 24.26
C SER A 17 -28.82 6.78 24.20
N ALA A 18 -28.52 5.48 24.30
CA ALA A 18 -27.38 4.87 23.63
C ALA A 18 -27.79 4.80 22.15
N GLY A 19 -27.69 5.94 21.47
CA GLY A 19 -27.79 6.01 20.03
C GLY A 19 -26.46 5.55 19.46
N CYS A 20 -26.45 4.31 18.99
CA CYS A 20 -25.64 3.71 17.91
C CYS A 20 -24.25 4.34 17.75
N GLY A 21 -23.16 3.71 18.19
CA GLY A 21 -22.87 2.32 17.85
C GLY A 21 -22.68 2.22 16.34
N ASP A 22 -21.74 3.01 15.83
CA ASP A 22 -21.07 2.80 14.55
C ASP A 22 -19.56 2.84 14.84
N ASP A 23 -19.13 2.00 15.79
CA ASP A 23 -17.73 1.55 15.88
C ASP A 23 -17.53 0.48 14.80
N HIS A 24 -17.86 0.80 13.56
CA HIS A 24 -17.16 0.17 12.46
C HIS A 24 -15.76 0.77 12.54
N PRO A 25 -14.69 -0.03 12.75
CA PRO A 25 -13.38 0.48 12.41
C PRO A 25 -13.54 0.97 10.98
N GLU A 26 -13.30 2.27 10.75
CA GLU A 26 -13.09 2.81 9.42
C GLU A 26 -12.30 1.73 8.67
N GLU A 27 -12.85 1.16 7.58
CA GLU A 27 -12.10 0.17 6.82
C GLU A 27 -10.72 0.77 6.59
N GLU A 28 -9.69 0.13 7.13
CA GLU A 28 -8.33 0.66 7.10
C GLU A 28 -8.04 0.92 5.62
N GLY A 29 -7.96 2.21 5.23
CA GLY A 29 -7.89 2.58 3.82
C GLY A 29 -6.72 1.88 3.14
N VAL A 30 -6.71 1.83 1.81
CA VAL A 30 -5.68 1.11 1.02
C VAL A 30 -4.24 1.40 1.49
N ASP A 31 -3.96 2.63 1.92
CA ASP A 31 -2.64 3.01 2.44
C ASP A 31 -2.32 2.44 3.83
N ALA A 32 -3.31 2.17 4.68
CA ALA A 32 -3.16 1.51 5.98
C ALA A 32 -2.91 0.01 5.82
N GLU A 33 -3.63 -0.68 4.92
CA GLU A 33 -3.32 -2.08 4.55
C GLU A 33 -1.90 -2.18 3.96
N ALA A 34 -1.55 -1.27 3.03
CA ALA A 34 -0.19 -1.20 2.49
C ALA A 34 0.87 -0.96 3.58
N CYS A 35 0.54 -0.16 4.61
CA CYS A 35 1.41 0.07 5.76
C CYS A 35 1.66 -1.21 6.56
N GLU A 36 0.60 -1.96 6.89
CA GLU A 36 0.70 -3.24 7.59
C GLU A 36 1.62 -4.19 6.82
N HIS A 37 1.41 -4.33 5.51
CA HIS A 37 2.26 -5.17 4.66
C HIS A 37 3.72 -4.69 4.62
N LEU A 38 3.97 -3.37 4.58
CA LEU A 38 5.32 -2.83 4.63
C LEU A 38 6.01 -3.04 5.98
N GLN A 39 5.28 -3.07 7.09
CA GLN A 39 5.84 -3.26 8.43
C GLN A 39 6.02 -4.74 8.76
N GLU A 40 4.96 -5.51 8.59
CA GLU A 40 4.81 -6.86 9.13
C GLU A 40 5.02 -7.95 8.08
N GLY A 41 4.82 -7.62 6.81
CA GLY A 41 4.93 -8.55 5.69
C GLY A 41 3.59 -9.21 5.32
N PRO A 42 3.62 -10.36 4.60
CA PRO A 42 4.77 -11.23 4.34
C PRO A 42 5.89 -10.56 3.55
N ALA A 43 7.13 -11.03 3.74
CA ALA A 43 8.32 -10.45 3.10
C ALA A 43 9.06 -11.45 2.20
N SER A 44 9.67 -10.97 1.12
CA SER A 44 10.57 -11.73 0.25
C SER A 44 11.81 -10.92 -0.11
N ALA A 45 12.99 -11.52 0.08
CA ALA A 45 14.25 -10.87 -0.26
C ALA A 45 14.54 -10.97 -1.76
N VAL A 46 14.96 -9.86 -2.37
CA VAL A 46 15.37 -9.78 -3.78
C VAL A 46 16.64 -8.96 -3.89
N THR A 47 17.57 -9.36 -4.76
CA THR A 47 18.80 -8.59 -5.02
C THR A 47 18.70 -7.92 -6.39
N ALA A 48 18.60 -6.60 -6.41
CA ALA A 48 18.48 -5.83 -7.63
C ALA A 48 19.77 -5.85 -8.48
N THR A 49 19.62 -5.51 -9.76
CA THR A 49 20.73 -5.36 -10.72
C THR A 49 20.97 -3.89 -11.04
N LEU A 50 22.19 -3.47 -11.38
CA LEU A 50 22.48 -2.05 -11.71
C LEU A 50 21.82 -1.56 -13.03
N GLY A 51 21.29 -2.47 -13.83
CA GLY A 51 20.56 -2.19 -15.05
C GLY A 51 19.40 -3.16 -15.23
N THR A 52 18.63 -3.00 -16.31
CA THR A 52 17.42 -3.78 -16.57
C THR A 52 17.70 -5.21 -17.05
N ASP A 53 18.91 -5.46 -17.55
CA ASP A 53 19.34 -6.80 -17.97
C ASP A 53 19.32 -7.78 -16.78
N ALA A 54 18.49 -8.82 -16.90
CA ALA A 54 18.28 -9.83 -15.86
C ALA A 54 17.79 -9.29 -14.50
N ALA A 55 17.10 -8.14 -14.50
CA ALA A 55 16.48 -7.60 -13.30
C ALA A 55 15.47 -8.61 -12.71
N PRO A 56 15.59 -8.97 -11.42
CA PRO A 56 14.74 -9.98 -10.81
C PRO A 56 13.29 -9.51 -10.75
N ALA A 57 12.35 -10.46 -10.85
CA ALA A 57 10.93 -10.16 -10.84
C ALA A 57 10.42 -9.93 -9.40
N ILE A 58 9.58 -8.91 -9.25
CA ILE A 58 8.67 -8.71 -8.11
C ILE A 58 7.22 -8.71 -8.63
N LEU A 59 6.26 -8.88 -7.73
CA LEU A 59 4.85 -9.07 -8.07
C LEU A 59 3.98 -8.11 -7.25
N ALA A 60 2.76 -7.85 -7.75
CA ALA A 60 1.68 -7.27 -6.98
C ALA A 60 0.86 -8.42 -6.36
N ASP A 61 1.40 -9.03 -5.29
CA ASP A 61 0.83 -10.20 -4.62
C ASP A 61 0.65 -10.00 -3.11
N HIS A 62 0.36 -8.75 -2.70
CA HIS A 62 0.19 -8.30 -1.31
C HIS A 62 1.39 -8.73 -0.44
N ARG A 63 2.60 -8.56 -0.98
CA ARG A 63 3.86 -8.94 -0.34
C ARG A 63 4.87 -7.81 -0.42
N ARG A 64 5.53 -7.55 0.70
CA ARG A 64 6.72 -6.71 0.74
C ARG A 64 7.92 -7.43 0.10
N TYR A 65 8.57 -6.76 -0.84
CA TYR A 65 9.86 -7.18 -1.37
C TYR A 65 10.97 -6.36 -0.73
N ASP A 66 11.86 -7.03 0.01
CA ASP A 66 13.06 -6.42 0.60
C ASP A 66 14.15 -6.41 -0.48
N VAL A 67 14.19 -5.33 -1.27
CA VAL A 67 15.08 -5.15 -2.43
C VAL A 67 16.45 -4.65 -1.96
N THR A 68 17.45 -5.52 -2.02
CA THR A 68 18.85 -5.16 -1.78
C THR A 68 19.42 -4.44 -3.00
N LEU A 69 19.92 -3.22 -2.81
CA LEU A 69 20.46 -2.36 -3.86
C LEU A 69 21.98 -2.58 -4.03
N ALA A 70 22.45 -2.40 -5.26
CA ALA A 70 23.86 -2.49 -5.62
C ALA A 70 24.57 -1.13 -5.46
N ASP A 71 25.91 -1.16 -5.37
CA ASP A 71 26.72 0.06 -5.40
C ASP A 71 26.76 0.66 -6.80
N GLY A 72 26.14 1.83 -6.97
CA GLY A 72 26.20 2.67 -8.16
C GLY A 72 27.22 3.81 -8.02
N PRO A 73 27.42 4.60 -9.09
CA PRO A 73 28.39 5.71 -9.10
C PRO A 73 28.03 6.84 -8.13
N ASP A 74 26.74 7.09 -7.91
CA ASP A 74 26.22 8.22 -7.12
C ASP A 74 25.51 7.78 -5.82
N GLY A 75 25.53 6.48 -5.49
CA GLY A 75 24.85 5.91 -4.35
C GLY A 75 24.40 4.47 -4.59
N LYS A 76 23.63 3.92 -3.65
CA LYS A 76 22.97 2.63 -3.84
C LYS A 76 21.85 2.76 -4.86
N GLN A 77 21.79 1.83 -5.82
CA GLN A 77 20.76 1.82 -6.84
C GLN A 77 20.49 0.39 -7.33
N GLY A 78 19.35 0.18 -7.99
CA GLY A 78 19.08 -1.10 -8.63
C GLY A 78 17.72 -1.17 -9.30
N ALA A 79 17.61 -2.07 -10.28
CA ALA A 79 16.40 -2.36 -11.02
C ALA A 79 15.83 -3.73 -10.66
N VAL A 80 14.51 -3.80 -10.68
CA VAL A 80 13.69 -5.03 -10.64
C VAL A 80 12.72 -5.01 -11.82
N SER A 81 12.19 -6.17 -12.21
CA SER A 81 11.14 -6.27 -13.22
C SER A 81 9.77 -6.50 -12.59
N PHE A 82 8.74 -5.95 -13.21
CA PHE A 82 7.34 -6.15 -12.84
C PHE A 82 6.54 -6.46 -14.10
N ALA A 83 5.80 -7.57 -14.11
CA ALA A 83 5.00 -7.99 -15.24
C ALA A 83 3.52 -7.68 -14.98
N VAL A 84 2.93 -6.88 -15.87
CA VAL A 84 1.56 -6.41 -15.79
C VAL A 84 0.70 -7.23 -16.76
N SER A 85 -0.31 -7.92 -16.25
CA SER A 85 -1.22 -8.75 -17.04
C SER A 85 -2.45 -8.00 -17.55
N GLU A 86 -2.83 -6.90 -16.89
CA GLU A 86 -3.95 -6.05 -17.22
C GLU A 86 -3.54 -4.59 -17.08
N ALA A 87 -3.98 -3.73 -18.01
CA ALA A 87 -3.66 -2.31 -17.92
C ALA A 87 -4.51 -1.67 -16.83
N ALA A 88 -3.86 -1.12 -15.81
CA ALA A 88 -4.47 -0.53 -14.63
C ALA A 88 -3.51 0.49 -14.01
N ASP A 89 -4.03 1.27 -13.08
CA ASP A 89 -3.21 2.11 -12.22
C ASP A 89 -2.68 1.26 -11.06
N TYR A 90 -1.41 1.44 -10.74
CA TYR A 90 -0.74 0.75 -9.64
C TYR A 90 -0.20 1.76 -8.65
N VAL A 91 -0.28 1.44 -7.36
CA VAL A 91 0.40 2.18 -6.31
C VAL A 91 1.66 1.42 -5.90
N ILE A 92 2.81 2.06 -6.08
CA ILE A 92 4.11 1.53 -5.67
C ILE A 92 4.50 2.25 -4.39
N TYR A 93 4.63 1.48 -3.31
CA TYR A 93 5.06 1.99 -2.01
C TYR A 93 6.51 1.61 -1.71
N THR A 94 7.23 2.52 -1.07
CA THR A 94 8.58 2.28 -0.55
C THR A 94 8.68 2.67 0.92
N ASN A 95 9.45 1.93 1.70
CA ASN A 95 9.72 2.26 3.11
C ASN A 95 10.99 3.11 3.33
N ALA A 96 11.62 3.54 2.24
CA ALA A 96 12.84 4.35 2.26
C ALA A 96 12.70 5.53 1.30
N ASP A 97 13.36 6.63 1.65
CA ASP A 97 13.50 7.78 0.74
C ASP A 97 14.44 7.39 -0.41
N VAL A 98 13.86 7.12 -1.57
CA VAL A 98 14.54 6.62 -2.75
C VAL A 98 13.82 7.09 -4.01
N ASP A 99 14.58 7.66 -4.94
CA ASP A 99 14.03 8.01 -6.25
C ASP A 99 13.58 6.75 -6.99
N LEU A 100 12.41 6.83 -7.64
CA LEU A 100 11.86 5.77 -8.49
C LEU A 100 11.74 6.29 -9.92
N SER A 101 12.25 5.52 -10.87
CA SER A 101 11.98 5.69 -12.31
C SER A 101 11.49 4.38 -12.90
N ILE A 102 10.59 4.48 -13.90
CA ILE A 102 9.95 3.32 -14.50
C ILE A 102 10.11 3.37 -16.01
N THR A 103 10.46 2.23 -16.60
CA THR A 103 10.55 2.08 -18.05
C THR A 103 9.83 0.83 -18.53
N THR A 104 9.33 0.86 -19.75
CA THR A 104 8.87 -0.35 -20.45
C THR A 104 10.04 -1.23 -20.85
N ALA A 105 9.75 -2.46 -21.31
CA ALA A 105 10.77 -3.35 -21.87
C ALA A 105 11.54 -2.77 -23.07
N SER A 106 10.99 -1.77 -23.77
CA SER A 106 11.66 -1.06 -24.88
C SER A 106 12.45 0.18 -24.42
N GLY A 107 12.52 0.44 -23.11
CA GLY A 107 13.22 1.59 -22.53
C GLY A 107 12.46 2.90 -22.62
N VAL A 108 11.15 2.87 -22.92
CA VAL A 108 10.31 4.06 -22.91
C VAL A 108 9.98 4.40 -21.46
N ALA A 109 10.19 5.65 -21.05
CA ALA A 109 9.82 6.12 -19.72
C ALA A 109 8.31 6.05 -19.51
N VAL A 110 7.89 5.61 -18.33
CA VAL A 110 6.52 5.69 -17.85
C VAL A 110 6.44 6.84 -16.86
N GLU A 111 5.49 7.74 -17.07
CA GLU A 111 5.24 8.88 -16.18
C GLU A 111 4.57 8.40 -14.89
N ILE A 112 4.98 8.96 -13.76
CA ILE A 112 4.33 8.77 -12.46
C ILE A 112 3.30 9.90 -12.31
N GLU A 113 2.02 9.55 -12.18
CA GLU A 113 0.94 10.54 -12.17
C GLU A 113 0.84 11.28 -10.83
N GLU A 114 1.09 10.57 -9.74
CA GLU A 114 1.09 11.14 -8.40
C GLU A 114 2.26 10.60 -7.58
N SER A 115 2.87 11.45 -6.76
CA SER A 115 3.91 11.05 -5.82
C SER A 115 3.78 11.79 -4.49
N SER A 116 3.90 11.03 -3.40
CA SER A 116 4.00 11.55 -2.04
C SER A 116 5.12 10.82 -1.29
N SER A 117 5.75 11.51 -0.35
CA SER A 117 6.78 10.94 0.55
C SER A 117 6.22 10.46 1.89
N SER A 118 4.90 10.37 1.99
CA SER A 118 4.17 9.89 3.17
C SER A 118 2.75 9.49 2.81
N SER A 119 2.10 8.74 3.68
CA SER A 119 0.65 8.60 3.68
C SER A 119 0.07 8.94 5.05
N GLU A 120 -1.17 9.43 5.07
CA GLU A 120 -1.91 9.63 6.30
C GLU A 120 -2.08 8.29 7.03
N GLY A 121 -1.77 8.26 8.32
CA GLY A 121 -1.82 7.03 9.12
C GLY A 121 -0.59 6.12 9.02
N CYS A 122 0.33 6.33 8.07
CA CYS A 122 1.53 5.50 7.94
C CYS A 122 2.82 6.31 7.79
N ALA A 123 3.57 6.44 8.90
CA ALA A 123 4.86 7.12 8.90
C ALA A 123 5.98 6.30 8.21
N ASP A 124 5.79 5.00 7.99
CA ASP A 124 6.79 4.12 7.41
C ASP A 124 6.78 4.13 5.88
N ILE A 125 5.70 4.59 5.26
CA ILE A 125 5.68 4.91 3.82
C ILE A 125 6.54 6.16 3.62
N LYS A 126 7.60 6.01 2.81
CA LYS A 126 8.52 7.08 2.40
C LYS A 126 8.44 7.41 0.91
N GLY A 127 7.80 6.55 0.13
CA GLY A 127 7.38 6.80 -1.23
C GLY A 127 6.02 6.14 -1.49
N ARG A 128 5.12 6.89 -2.09
CA ARG A 128 3.82 6.43 -2.61
C ARG A 128 3.68 6.99 -4.01
N HIS A 129 3.67 6.13 -5.01
CA HIS A 129 3.68 6.51 -6.42
C HIS A 129 2.51 5.87 -7.15
N VAL A 130 1.59 6.67 -7.70
CA VAL A 130 0.50 6.18 -8.56
C VAL A 130 0.98 6.19 -10.00
N VAL A 131 0.91 5.04 -10.67
CA VAL A 131 1.51 4.84 -11.98
C VAL A 131 0.54 4.08 -12.91
N PRO A 132 0.14 4.67 -14.04
CA PRO A 132 -0.65 3.98 -15.06
C PRO A 132 0.26 3.00 -15.83
N LEU A 133 0.07 1.71 -15.62
CA LEU A 133 0.85 0.68 -16.29
C LEU A 133 0.04 -0.02 -17.38
N THR A 134 0.70 -0.23 -18.52
CA THR A 134 0.12 -1.00 -19.63
C THR A 134 0.45 -2.49 -19.49
N VAL A 135 -0.20 -3.36 -20.26
CA VAL A 135 0.18 -4.78 -20.30
C VAL A 135 1.61 -4.95 -20.81
N GLY A 136 2.44 -5.68 -20.06
CA GLY A 136 3.83 -5.96 -20.41
C GLY A 136 4.79 -5.93 -19.22
N THR A 137 6.07 -6.10 -19.52
CA THR A 137 7.14 -5.99 -18.51
C THR A 137 7.61 -4.56 -18.38
N HIS A 138 7.65 -4.09 -17.13
CA HIS A 138 8.19 -2.81 -16.71
C HIS A 138 9.43 -3.04 -15.84
N TYR A 139 10.35 -2.08 -15.85
CA TYR A 139 11.51 -2.06 -14.98
C TYR A 139 11.39 -0.89 -14.02
N LEU A 140 11.37 -1.19 -12.72
CA LEU A 140 11.36 -0.22 -11.64
C LEU A 140 12.81 -0.05 -11.20
N THR A 141 13.36 1.14 -11.37
CA THR A 141 14.74 1.48 -11.00
C THR A 141 14.71 2.41 -9.80
N PHE A 142 15.31 1.94 -8.72
CA PHE A 142 15.45 2.64 -7.45
C PHE A 142 16.82 3.28 -7.33
N GLY A 143 16.86 4.49 -6.80
CA GLY A 143 18.07 5.23 -6.46
C GLY A 143 18.48 6.28 -7.50
N PRO A 144 19.55 7.04 -7.22
CA PRO A 144 20.51 6.81 -6.14
C PRO A 144 19.95 7.09 -4.73
N THR A 145 20.35 6.29 -3.74
CA THR A 145 20.01 6.49 -2.32
C THR A 145 21.16 6.05 -1.40
N SER A 146 21.09 6.39 -0.12
CA SER A 146 22.00 5.87 0.91
C SER A 146 21.53 4.54 1.51
N ALA A 147 20.27 4.17 1.32
CA ALA A 147 19.71 2.92 1.82
C ALA A 147 20.28 1.70 1.08
N ALA A 148 20.75 0.69 1.80
CA ALA A 148 21.24 -0.56 1.20
C ALA A 148 20.10 -1.50 0.79
N THR A 149 18.93 -1.36 1.42
CA THR A 149 17.73 -2.15 1.17
C THR A 149 16.52 -1.23 1.15
N VAL A 150 15.59 -1.46 0.23
CA VAL A 150 14.30 -0.78 0.13
C VAL A 150 13.21 -1.85 0.21
N GLY A 151 12.29 -1.70 1.16
CA GLY A 151 11.05 -2.47 1.17
C GLY A 151 10.09 -1.89 0.14
N VAL A 152 9.63 -2.71 -0.80
CA VAL A 152 8.76 -2.33 -1.92
C VAL A 152 7.47 -3.14 -1.83
N LEU A 153 6.33 -2.48 -1.95
CA LEU A 153 5.02 -3.12 -2.10
C LEU A 153 4.36 -2.54 -3.36
N ILE A 154 3.71 -3.38 -4.16
CA ILE A 154 2.97 -2.95 -5.34
C ILE A 154 1.54 -3.44 -5.16
N GLU A 155 0.60 -2.50 -5.20
CA GLU A 155 -0.83 -2.79 -5.20
C GLU A 155 -1.46 -2.23 -6.47
N GLU A 156 -2.48 -2.91 -7.00
CA GLU A 156 -3.35 -2.31 -8.00
C GLU A 156 -4.18 -1.22 -7.31
N SER A 157 -4.28 -0.02 -7.87
CA SER A 157 -5.21 0.96 -7.32
C SER A 157 -6.61 0.51 -7.70
N HIS A 158 -7.35 0.05 -6.71
CA HIS A 158 -8.79 -0.08 -6.86
C HIS A 158 -9.36 1.35 -6.87
N ASP A 159 -9.53 1.93 -8.05
CA ASP A 159 -10.47 3.03 -8.21
C ASP A 159 -11.80 2.52 -7.65
N GLU A 160 -12.30 3.18 -6.61
CA GLU A 160 -13.61 2.91 -6.04
C GLU A 160 -14.70 3.24 -7.06
N HIS A 161 -14.84 2.40 -8.09
CA HIS A 161 -16.12 2.15 -8.73
C HIS A 161 -16.98 1.28 -7.80
N HIS A 162 -17.09 1.66 -6.54
CA HIS A 162 -18.27 1.36 -5.74
C HIS A 162 -19.40 2.15 -6.37
N GLY A 163 -20.11 1.49 -7.29
CA GLY A 163 -21.41 1.91 -7.76
C GLY A 163 -22.35 2.04 -6.56
N HIS A 164 -22.43 3.25 -6.01
CA HIS A 164 -23.56 3.63 -5.17
C HIS A 164 -24.75 3.87 -6.08
N GLU A 165 -25.44 2.79 -6.45
CA GLU A 165 -26.85 2.89 -6.79
C GLU A 165 -27.59 3.41 -5.54
N HIS A 166 -28.04 4.66 -5.61
CA HIS A 166 -29.05 5.24 -4.72
C HIS A 166 -30.36 5.42 -5.48
#